data_AF-A0A7J3VPC4-F1
#
_entry.id   AF-A0A7J3VPC4-F1
#
_cell.length_a   1.000
_cell.length_b   1.000
_cell.length_c   1.000
_cell.angle_alpha   90.00
_cell.angle_beta   90.00
_cell.angle_gamma   90.00
#
_symmetry.space_group_name_H-M   'P 1'
#
loop_
_entity.id
_entity.type
_entity.pdbx_description
1 polymer ?
#
loop_
_entity_poly.entity_id
_entity_poly.type
_entity_poly.pdbx_seq_one_letter_code
_entity_poly.pdbx_strand_id
1 'polypeptide(L)'
;MRAVAEISDPIHGYFYLNSVEKDIVDSPLFQRLRRIRQLASAYLTYPSAQHTRFEHSLGAMHLAGYAGNVLKDKEYVSSDDVQMLRLAALLHDIGHGPFSHLFEEVLEVKSNITHEDIGRMIISKSVISDILAKHGYRTDEISDLAFGQSSRMFLNEIISGGLSVDLMDYLQRDAYFTGAHYGRIDAERIISSLEVYDGRLAIDRAALNSFESLLIARYQMFKAVYFHKTVRAAEVMLLKAMMLADEHLHLSESYKKVEDYMQLTDDMTLANLLMLKDDGVKGLRLAKRLAEDYRDRRLFKSVFESILQASSRLINRLTDARYLKDRCNEIAGIAGVDPDMIYIDSAKAPSIPRAPGKAEARDLILVGKEPFRAKRIELKDIPLISSIMGYMNMIRVYT
;
A
#
# COMPACT_ATOMS: atom_id res chain seq x y z
N MET A 1 11.26 -19.30 18.80
CA MET A 1 9.90 -19.68 19.23
C MET A 1 9.46 -20.91 18.44
N ARG A 2 8.62 -21.77 19.03
CA ARG A 2 8.13 -23.01 18.38
C ARG A 2 6.97 -22.67 17.44
N ALA A 3 7.06 -23.11 16.18
CA ALA A 3 5.95 -23.02 15.24
C ALA A 3 4.79 -23.94 15.66
N VAL A 4 3.57 -23.43 15.57
CA VAL A 4 2.33 -24.14 15.90
C VAL A 4 1.38 -24.26 14.71
N ALA A 5 1.64 -23.51 13.64
CA ALA A 5 0.94 -23.62 12.36
C ALA A 5 1.88 -23.31 11.19
N GLU A 6 1.50 -23.82 10.03
CA GLU A 6 2.22 -23.66 8.76
C GLU A 6 1.22 -23.27 7.67
N ILE A 7 1.59 -22.31 6.83
CA ILE A 7 0.79 -21.86 5.69
C ILE A 7 1.70 -21.85 4.46
N SER A 8 1.28 -22.49 3.37
CA SER A 8 2.03 -22.47 2.11
C SER A 8 1.85 -21.14 1.38
N ASP A 9 2.92 -20.64 0.77
CA ASP A 9 2.94 -19.43 -0.04
C ASP A 9 3.79 -19.63 -1.31
N PRO A 10 3.32 -19.23 -2.49
CA PRO A 10 4.03 -19.48 -3.74
C PRO A 10 5.30 -18.63 -3.93
N ILE A 11 5.51 -17.59 -3.11
CA ILE A 11 6.64 -16.65 -3.26
C ILE A 11 7.73 -16.99 -2.25
N HIS A 12 7.37 -17.17 -0.98
CA HIS A 12 8.31 -17.41 0.13
C HIS A 12 8.31 -18.87 0.61
N GLY A 13 7.57 -19.75 -0.05
CA GLY A 13 7.49 -21.19 0.27
C GLY A 13 6.52 -21.49 1.41
N TYR A 14 6.93 -21.26 2.65
CA TYR A 14 6.12 -21.56 3.84
C TYR A 14 6.25 -20.48 4.91
N PHE A 15 5.11 -20.09 5.47
CA PHE A 15 5.02 -19.26 6.65
C PHE A 15 4.82 -20.12 7.88
N TYR A 16 5.71 -19.96 8.86
CA TYR A 16 5.60 -20.61 10.17
C TYR A 16 5.09 -19.60 11.20
N LEU A 17 4.00 -19.95 11.88
CA LEU A 17 3.36 -19.10 12.87
C LEU A 17 3.61 -19.63 14.28
N ASN A 18 3.89 -18.73 15.22
CA ASN A 18 3.84 -19.05 16.65
C ASN A 18 2.41 -18.90 17.20
N SER A 19 2.22 -19.07 18.52
CA SER A 19 0.90 -19.03 19.16
C SER A 19 0.19 -17.68 19.05
N VAL A 20 0.90 -16.55 19.24
CA VAL A 20 0.30 -15.22 19.15
C VAL A 20 -0.06 -14.86 17.71
N GLU A 21 0.81 -15.18 16.76
CA GLU A 21 0.58 -14.97 15.34
C GLU A 21 -0.60 -15.80 14.84
N LYS A 22 -0.70 -17.07 15.27
CA LYS A 22 -1.84 -17.92 14.93
C LYS A 22 -3.15 -17.37 15.49
N ASP A 23 -3.18 -16.95 16.76
CA ASP A 23 -4.38 -16.38 17.37
C ASP A 23 -4.83 -15.09 16.64
N ILE A 24 -3.88 -14.24 16.20
CA ILE A 24 -4.17 -13.06 15.38
C ILE A 24 -4.70 -13.48 14.01
N VAL A 25 -4.01 -14.38 13.31
CA VAL A 25 -4.37 -14.82 11.96
C VAL A 25 -5.76 -15.46 11.94
N ASP A 26 -6.12 -16.22 12.96
CA ASP A 26 -7.43 -16.87 13.08
C ASP A 26 -8.55 -15.89 13.49
N SER A 27 -8.22 -14.67 13.92
CA SER A 27 -9.23 -13.68 14.29
C SER A 27 -10.09 -13.26 13.09
N PRO A 28 -11.40 -12.97 13.28
CA PRO A 28 -12.25 -12.47 12.20
C PRO A 28 -11.73 -11.19 11.55
N LEU A 29 -11.05 -10.34 12.34
CA LEU A 29 -10.48 -9.07 11.88
C LEU A 29 -9.37 -9.30 10.85
N PHE A 30 -8.48 -10.26 11.11
CA PHE A 30 -7.41 -10.61 10.19
C PHE A 30 -7.93 -11.42 9.00
N GLN A 31 -8.85 -12.37 9.23
CA GLN A 31 -9.49 -13.16 8.16
C GLN A 31 -10.26 -12.29 7.15
N ARG A 32 -10.73 -11.09 7.56
CA ARG A 32 -11.32 -10.09 6.65
C ARG A 32 -10.42 -9.75 5.48
N LEU A 33 -9.10 -9.69 5.70
CA LEU A 33 -8.13 -9.31 4.67
C LEU A 33 -8.15 -10.25 3.45
N ARG A 34 -8.66 -11.49 3.59
CA ARG A 34 -8.88 -12.42 2.47
C ARG A 34 -9.92 -11.94 1.45
N ARG A 35 -10.71 -10.93 1.80
CA ARG A 35 -11.76 -10.35 0.95
C ARG A 35 -11.42 -8.92 0.51
N ILE A 36 -10.16 -8.52 0.69
CA ILE A 36 -9.64 -7.22 0.29
C ILE A 36 -8.44 -7.46 -0.63
N ARG A 37 -8.61 -7.24 -1.93
CA ARG A 37 -7.55 -7.45 -2.91
C ARG A 37 -6.42 -6.45 -2.72
N GLN A 38 -5.18 -6.94 -2.80
CA GLN A 38 -3.98 -6.10 -2.69
C GLN A 38 -4.03 -4.97 -3.72
N LEU A 39 -4.25 -5.33 -4.99
CA LEU A 39 -4.22 -4.42 -6.13
C LEU A 39 -5.61 -3.97 -6.61
N ALA A 40 -6.60 -3.94 -5.72
CA ALA A 40 -7.95 -3.45 -6.00
C ALA A 40 -8.51 -3.91 -7.36
N SER A 41 -8.51 -3.03 -8.36
CA SER A 41 -9.11 -3.26 -9.68
C SER A 41 -8.15 -3.82 -10.72
N ALA A 42 -6.89 -4.08 -10.35
CA ALA A 42 -5.87 -4.55 -11.27
C ALA A 42 -6.23 -5.87 -11.95
N TYR A 43 -7.04 -6.72 -11.30
CA TYR A 43 -7.51 -7.97 -11.87
C TYR A 43 -8.32 -7.81 -13.17
N LEU A 44 -8.91 -6.64 -13.41
CA LEU A 44 -9.59 -6.35 -14.68
C LEU A 44 -8.61 -6.16 -15.85
N THR A 45 -7.34 -5.90 -15.57
CA THR A 45 -6.25 -5.82 -16.57
C THR A 45 -5.37 -7.07 -16.53
N TYR A 46 -5.03 -7.54 -15.34
CA TYR A 46 -4.18 -8.70 -15.05
C TYR A 46 -5.02 -9.77 -14.34
N PRO A 47 -5.73 -10.66 -15.06
CA PRO A 47 -6.74 -11.54 -14.47
C PRO A 47 -6.29 -12.35 -13.24
N SER A 48 -5.01 -12.70 -13.18
CA SER A 48 -4.39 -13.46 -12.09
C SER A 48 -4.02 -12.61 -10.86
N ALA A 49 -4.12 -11.27 -10.90
CA ALA A 49 -3.91 -10.36 -9.78
C ALA A 49 -5.06 -10.41 -8.76
N GLN A 50 -5.31 -11.60 -8.23
CA GLN A 50 -6.39 -11.93 -7.30
C GLN A 50 -5.93 -11.98 -5.84
N HIS A 51 -4.63 -11.82 -5.61
CA HIS A 51 -4.05 -11.87 -4.27
C HIS A 51 -4.57 -10.75 -3.38
N THR A 52 -4.60 -11.03 -2.09
CA THR A 52 -5.25 -10.25 -1.06
C THR A 52 -4.24 -9.72 -0.05
N ARG A 53 -4.68 -8.78 0.78
CA ARG A 53 -3.86 -8.25 1.87
C ARG A 53 -3.47 -9.32 2.88
N PHE A 54 -4.24 -10.41 2.99
CA PHE A 54 -3.97 -11.49 3.92
C PHE A 54 -2.59 -12.14 3.68
N GLU A 55 -2.34 -12.61 2.45
CA GLU A 55 -1.06 -13.23 2.10
C GLU A 55 0.09 -12.22 2.05
N HIS A 56 -0.19 -10.95 1.72
CA HIS A 56 0.80 -9.89 1.80
C HIS A 56 1.25 -9.64 3.24
N SER A 57 0.32 -9.48 4.19
CA SER A 57 0.64 -9.32 5.61
C SER A 57 1.44 -10.49 6.19
N LEU A 58 1.13 -11.73 5.77
CA LEU A 58 1.91 -12.92 6.14
C LEU A 58 3.33 -12.91 5.54
N GLY A 59 3.46 -12.49 4.28
CA GLY A 59 4.75 -12.35 3.61
C GLY A 59 5.62 -11.26 4.23
N ALA A 60 5.05 -10.10 4.55
CA ALA A 60 5.72 -9.04 5.29
C ALA A 60 6.19 -9.51 6.67
N MET A 61 5.35 -10.24 7.42
CA MET A 61 5.73 -10.87 8.69
C MET A 61 6.88 -11.87 8.53
N HIS A 62 6.86 -12.69 7.49
CA HIS A 62 7.93 -13.64 7.21
C HIS A 62 9.28 -12.92 6.99
N LEU A 63 9.30 -11.92 6.10
CA LEU A 63 10.49 -11.12 5.81
C LEU A 63 10.95 -10.30 7.03
N ALA A 64 10.02 -9.78 7.83
CA ALA A 64 10.33 -9.09 9.10
C ALA A 64 11.05 -10.01 10.09
N GLY A 65 10.61 -11.28 10.18
CA GLY A 65 11.29 -12.28 10.99
C GLY A 65 12.71 -12.57 10.50
N TYR A 66 12.91 -12.64 9.18
CA TYR A 66 14.23 -12.84 8.62
C TYR A 66 15.15 -11.64 8.91
N ALA A 67 14.68 -10.42 8.66
CA ALA A 67 15.41 -9.19 8.96
C ALA A 67 15.74 -9.06 10.45
N GLY A 68 14.78 -9.36 11.33
CA GLY A 68 14.99 -9.38 12.77
C GLY A 68 16.07 -10.38 13.18
N ASN A 69 16.07 -11.59 12.63
CA ASN A 69 17.10 -12.59 12.95
C ASN A 69 18.49 -12.17 12.46
N VAL A 70 18.62 -11.61 11.25
CA VAL A 70 19.91 -11.08 10.76
C VAL A 70 20.45 -9.99 11.69
N LEU A 71 19.59 -9.07 12.13
CA LEU A 71 20.00 -8.00 13.05
C LEU A 71 20.29 -8.52 14.47
N LYS A 72 19.59 -9.58 14.89
CA LYS A 72 19.82 -10.24 16.18
C LYS A 72 21.18 -10.94 16.20
N ASP A 73 21.55 -11.64 15.14
CA ASP A 73 22.86 -12.31 15.01
C ASP A 73 24.02 -11.30 15.02
N LYS A 74 23.74 -10.04 14.66
CA LYS A 74 24.65 -8.89 14.76
C LYS A 74 24.50 -8.09 16.06
N GLU A 75 23.75 -8.60 17.02
CA GLU A 75 23.53 -8.02 18.36
C GLU A 75 22.82 -6.64 18.39
N TYR A 76 22.13 -6.25 17.31
CA TYR A 76 21.39 -4.99 17.25
C TYR A 76 19.99 -5.05 17.88
N VAL A 77 19.41 -6.25 17.93
CA VAL A 77 18.06 -6.48 18.44
C VAL A 77 18.00 -7.76 19.28
N SER A 78 17.04 -7.83 20.20
CA SER A 78 16.78 -9.02 21.01
C SER A 78 15.87 -10.02 20.30
N SER A 79 15.65 -11.21 20.89
CA SER A 79 14.64 -12.15 20.36
C SER A 79 13.21 -11.61 20.46
N ASP A 80 12.95 -10.76 21.46
CA ASP A 80 11.64 -10.15 21.67
C ASP A 80 11.39 -9.07 20.61
N ASP A 81 12.42 -8.31 20.24
CA ASP A 81 12.37 -7.34 19.14
C ASP A 81 12.03 -8.03 17.81
N VAL A 82 12.60 -9.21 17.54
CA VAL A 82 12.25 -9.99 16.33
C VAL A 82 10.76 -10.33 16.33
N GLN A 83 10.22 -10.72 17.48
CA GLN A 83 8.80 -11.03 17.59
C GLN A 83 7.92 -9.78 17.43
N MET A 84 8.32 -8.66 18.00
CA MET A 84 7.63 -7.38 17.83
C MET A 84 7.61 -6.94 16.37
N LEU A 85 8.74 -7.06 15.64
CA LEU A 85 8.82 -6.80 14.20
C LEU A 85 7.86 -7.68 13.40
N ARG A 86 7.80 -8.97 13.72
CA ARG A 86 6.87 -9.91 13.06
C ARG A 86 5.41 -9.52 13.31
N LEU A 87 5.04 -9.21 14.56
CA LEU A 87 3.68 -8.79 14.90
C LEU A 87 3.31 -7.45 14.25
N ALA A 88 4.22 -6.48 14.25
CA ALA A 88 4.03 -5.19 13.61
C ALA A 88 3.85 -5.35 12.10
N ALA A 89 4.71 -6.11 11.42
CA ALA A 89 4.58 -6.39 9.99
C ALA A 89 3.32 -7.20 9.65
N LEU A 90 2.89 -8.11 10.52
CA LEU A 90 1.64 -8.83 10.35
C LEU A 90 0.43 -7.87 10.39
N LEU A 91 0.48 -6.85 11.25
CA LEU A 91 -0.66 -5.95 11.49
C LEU A 91 -0.60 -4.62 10.72
N HIS A 92 0.49 -4.31 10.00
CA HIS A 92 0.67 -3.01 9.35
C HIS A 92 -0.46 -2.63 8.38
N ASP A 93 -1.12 -3.65 7.81
CA ASP A 93 -2.15 -3.52 6.79
C ASP A 93 -3.58 -3.75 7.31
N ILE A 94 -3.74 -4.02 8.61
CA ILE A 94 -5.03 -4.44 9.22
C ILE A 94 -6.13 -3.39 9.09
N GLY A 95 -5.73 -2.12 8.95
CA GLY A 95 -6.59 -0.95 8.83
C GLY A 95 -7.08 -0.68 7.41
N HIS A 96 -6.66 -1.46 6.40
CA HIS A 96 -7.17 -1.27 5.05
C HIS A 96 -8.63 -1.71 4.90
N GLY A 97 -9.33 -0.92 4.07
CA GLY A 97 -10.72 -1.12 3.69
C GLY A 97 -10.86 -1.76 2.30
N PRO A 98 -12.10 -1.89 1.81
CA PRO A 98 -12.39 -2.46 0.49
C PRO A 98 -11.65 -1.69 -0.61
N PHE A 99 -11.14 -2.38 -1.62
CA PHE A 99 -10.39 -1.77 -2.71
C PHE A 99 -9.19 -0.92 -2.27
N SER A 100 -8.59 -1.28 -1.13
CA SER A 100 -7.26 -0.80 -0.76
C SER A 100 -7.19 0.73 -0.65
N HIS A 101 -6.27 1.38 -1.36
CA HIS A 101 -6.09 2.83 -1.29
C HIS A 101 -7.27 3.63 -1.84
N LEU A 102 -8.15 3.04 -2.66
CA LEU A 102 -9.31 3.77 -3.19
C LEU A 102 -10.30 4.14 -2.09
N PHE A 103 -10.51 3.25 -1.13
CA PHE A 103 -11.39 3.55 -0.01
C PHE A 103 -10.73 4.52 0.97
N GLU A 104 -9.42 4.44 1.14
CA GLU A 104 -8.66 5.46 1.87
C GLU A 104 -8.84 6.85 1.25
N GLU A 105 -8.79 7.00 -0.07
CA GLU A 105 -9.07 8.31 -0.71
C GLU A 105 -10.48 8.83 -0.36
N VAL A 106 -11.50 7.95 -0.27
CA VAL A 106 -12.84 8.34 0.19
C VAL A 106 -12.81 8.81 1.64
N LEU A 107 -12.15 8.06 2.54
CA LEU A 107 -12.02 8.40 3.95
C LEU A 107 -11.24 9.70 4.17
N GLU A 108 -10.13 9.91 3.46
CA GLU A 108 -9.30 11.10 3.57
C GLU A 108 -10.07 12.35 3.13
N VAL A 109 -10.75 12.29 1.97
CA VAL A 109 -11.50 13.42 1.43
C VAL A 109 -12.69 13.80 2.31
N LYS A 110 -13.37 12.81 2.91
CA LYS A 110 -14.63 13.02 3.64
C LYS A 110 -14.47 13.20 5.15
N SER A 111 -13.50 12.51 5.72
CA SER A 111 -13.33 12.38 7.17
C SER A 111 -11.90 12.67 7.66
N ASN A 112 -10.93 12.89 6.75
CA ASN A 112 -9.51 13.07 7.06
C ASN A 112 -8.96 11.93 7.94
N ILE A 113 -9.32 10.70 7.60
CA ILE A 113 -8.90 9.46 8.28
C ILE A 113 -8.11 8.60 7.29
N THR A 114 -6.99 8.05 7.75
CA THR A 114 -6.14 7.14 6.97
C THR A 114 -6.35 5.68 7.38
N HIS A 115 -5.85 4.74 6.57
CA HIS A 115 -5.85 3.33 6.96
C HIS A 115 -4.99 3.08 8.21
N GLU A 116 -3.92 3.86 8.43
CA GLU A 116 -3.09 3.76 9.63
C GLU A 116 -3.87 4.13 10.89
N ASP A 117 -4.71 5.18 10.85
CA ASP A 117 -5.53 5.58 12.00
C ASP A 117 -6.54 4.49 12.39
N ILE A 118 -7.13 3.85 11.38
CA ILE A 118 -8.01 2.71 11.57
C ILE A 118 -7.24 1.51 12.09
N GLY A 119 -6.03 1.27 11.57
CA GLY A 119 -5.14 0.21 12.02
C GLY A 119 -4.80 0.36 13.50
N ARG A 120 -4.41 1.56 13.96
CA ARG A 120 -4.18 1.88 15.38
C ARG A 120 -5.43 1.61 16.23
N MET A 121 -6.59 2.01 15.74
CA MET A 121 -7.87 1.74 16.41
C MET A 121 -8.13 0.24 16.53
N ILE A 122 -7.94 -0.55 15.47
CA ILE A 122 -8.14 -2.00 15.48
C ILE A 122 -7.16 -2.66 16.46
N ILE A 123 -5.88 -2.35 16.40
CA ILE A 123 -4.88 -2.94 17.30
C ILE A 123 -5.18 -2.61 18.76
N SER A 124 -5.66 -1.40 19.05
CA SER A 124 -5.85 -0.91 20.42
C SER A 124 -7.23 -1.23 21.02
N LYS A 125 -8.29 -1.35 20.21
CA LYS A 125 -9.70 -1.36 20.66
C LYS A 125 -10.52 -2.52 20.08
N SER A 126 -9.92 -3.68 19.89
CA SER A 126 -10.61 -4.87 19.37
C SER A 126 -10.04 -6.17 19.96
N VAL A 127 -10.52 -7.32 19.48
CA VAL A 127 -10.00 -8.64 19.89
C VAL A 127 -8.49 -8.80 19.61
N ILE A 128 -7.89 -8.01 18.71
CA ILE A 128 -6.42 -7.99 18.55
C ILE A 128 -5.74 -7.53 19.83
N SER A 129 -6.28 -6.51 20.50
CA SER A 129 -5.78 -6.00 21.78
C SER A 129 -5.78 -7.09 22.85
N ASP A 130 -6.90 -7.83 22.95
CA ASP A 130 -7.05 -8.93 23.90
C ASP A 130 -6.08 -10.08 23.62
N ILE A 131 -5.87 -10.43 22.34
CA ILE A 131 -4.91 -11.46 21.93
C ILE A 131 -3.48 -11.03 22.30
N LEU A 132 -3.08 -9.81 21.96
CA LEU A 132 -1.73 -9.30 22.28
C LEU A 132 -1.49 -9.31 23.79
N ALA A 133 -2.44 -8.79 24.57
CA ALA A 133 -2.34 -8.75 26.03
C ALA A 133 -2.28 -10.16 26.65
N LYS A 134 -3.09 -11.11 26.16
CA LYS A 134 -3.06 -12.52 26.59
C LYS A 134 -1.68 -13.16 26.42
N HIS A 135 -0.95 -12.80 25.37
CA HIS A 135 0.41 -13.29 25.10
C HIS A 135 1.51 -12.39 25.70
N GLY A 136 1.16 -11.38 26.49
CA GLY A 136 2.11 -10.52 27.21
C GLY A 136 2.70 -9.37 26.37
N TYR A 137 2.13 -9.06 25.21
CA TYR A 137 2.55 -7.93 24.38
C TYR A 137 1.78 -6.67 24.71
N ARG A 138 2.50 -5.56 24.69
CA ARG A 138 1.91 -4.22 24.83
C ARG A 138 1.38 -3.73 23.48
N THR A 139 0.12 -3.34 23.46
CA THR A 139 -0.60 -2.97 22.24
C THR A 139 -0.11 -1.66 21.65
N ASP A 140 0.26 -0.69 22.50
CA ASP A 140 0.84 0.59 22.10
C ASP A 140 2.17 0.39 21.38
N GLU A 141 3.06 -0.44 21.92
CA GLU A 141 4.37 -0.71 21.28
C GLU A 141 4.24 -1.39 19.91
N ILE A 142 3.33 -2.36 19.77
CA ILE A 142 3.07 -3.03 18.48
C ILE A 142 2.43 -2.06 17.48
N SER A 143 1.46 -1.27 17.92
CA SER A 143 0.79 -0.26 17.09
C SER A 143 1.78 0.79 16.61
N ASP A 144 2.59 1.35 17.52
CA ASP A 144 3.57 2.36 17.18
C ASP A 144 4.59 1.82 16.17
N LEU A 145 5.07 0.59 16.34
CA LEU A 145 6.00 -0.02 15.39
C LEU A 145 5.35 -0.31 14.03
N ALA A 146 4.11 -0.83 14.01
CA ALA A 146 3.37 -1.15 12.78
C ALA A 146 3.16 0.08 11.89
N PHE A 147 3.07 1.27 12.49
CA PHE A 147 2.83 2.53 11.78
C PHE A 147 4.00 3.54 11.90
N GLY A 148 5.22 3.03 12.12
CA GLY A 148 6.45 3.83 12.00
C GLY A 148 6.67 4.91 13.08
N GLN A 149 6.07 4.74 14.26
CA GLN A 149 6.09 5.66 15.40
C GLN A 149 6.93 5.15 16.58
N SER A 150 7.62 4.02 16.46
CA SER A 150 8.54 3.55 17.51
C SER A 150 9.68 4.55 17.74
N SER A 151 10.19 4.61 18.97
CA SER A 151 11.36 5.40 19.32
C SER A 151 12.65 4.92 18.64
N ARG A 152 12.69 3.65 18.20
CA ARG A 152 13.83 3.06 17.48
C ARG A 152 13.62 3.18 15.97
N MET A 153 14.17 4.22 15.37
CA MET A 153 13.97 4.55 13.96
C MET A 153 14.32 3.41 13.00
N PHE A 154 15.43 2.70 13.21
CA PHE A 154 15.80 1.58 12.34
C PHE A 154 14.77 0.44 12.33
N LEU A 155 14.00 0.24 13.41
CA LEU A 155 12.90 -0.74 13.41
C LEU A 155 11.72 -0.25 12.55
N ASN A 156 11.38 1.04 12.63
CA ASN A 156 10.37 1.65 11.77
C ASN A 156 10.75 1.51 10.29
N GLU A 157 12.04 1.65 9.96
CA GLU A 157 12.58 1.54 8.60
C GLU A 157 12.49 0.11 8.01
N ILE A 158 12.43 -0.91 8.86
CA ILE A 158 12.19 -2.30 8.45
C ILE A 158 10.72 -2.48 8.06
N ILE A 159 9.78 -1.86 8.76
CA ILE A 159 8.34 -1.98 8.46
C ILE A 159 7.93 -1.07 7.30
N SER A 160 8.44 0.17 7.27
CA SER A 160 8.07 1.20 6.31
C SER A 160 9.33 1.95 5.83
N GLY A 161 9.52 2.14 4.53
CA GLY A 161 10.75 2.77 4.05
C GLY A 161 11.25 2.26 2.69
N GLY A 162 12.43 2.72 2.30
CA GLY A 162 13.11 2.26 1.09
C GLY A 162 13.71 0.86 1.18
N LEU A 163 13.85 0.33 2.40
CA LEU A 163 14.37 -1.00 2.71
C LEU A 163 13.33 -1.85 3.45
N SER A 164 12.05 -1.48 3.38
CA SER A 164 11.03 -2.15 4.18
C SER A 164 10.64 -3.50 3.62
N VAL A 165 10.18 -4.37 4.53
CA VAL A 165 9.67 -5.70 4.21
C VAL A 165 8.32 -5.65 3.52
N ASP A 166 7.51 -4.61 3.77
CA ASP A 166 6.31 -4.29 3.01
C ASP A 166 6.65 -4.15 1.51
N LEU A 167 7.59 -3.26 1.19
CA LEU A 167 8.08 -3.03 -0.18
C LEU A 167 8.62 -4.31 -0.83
N MET A 168 9.39 -5.08 -0.06
CA MET A 168 10.01 -6.31 -0.56
C MET A 168 8.99 -7.42 -0.81
N ASP A 169 7.92 -7.53 -0.02
CA ASP A 169 6.86 -8.50 -0.27
C ASP A 169 6.01 -8.07 -1.47
N TYR A 170 5.41 -6.87 -1.43
CA TYR A 170 4.42 -6.51 -2.45
C TYR A 170 5.03 -6.48 -3.84
N LEU A 171 6.28 -6.03 -4.03
CA LEU A 171 6.85 -5.98 -5.38
C LEU A 171 6.97 -7.36 -6.00
N GLN A 172 7.44 -8.34 -5.22
CA GLN A 172 7.57 -9.73 -5.68
C GLN A 172 6.21 -10.37 -5.88
N ARG A 173 5.29 -10.15 -4.93
CA ARG A 173 3.93 -10.71 -4.95
C ARG A 173 3.12 -10.17 -6.10
N ASP A 174 3.09 -8.86 -6.26
CA ASP A 174 2.41 -8.19 -7.36
C ASP A 174 2.99 -8.63 -8.70
N ALA A 175 4.31 -8.69 -8.84
CA ALA A 175 4.97 -9.18 -10.05
C ALA A 175 4.58 -10.63 -10.37
N TYR A 176 4.54 -11.49 -9.35
CA TYR A 176 4.16 -12.90 -9.49
C TYR A 176 2.73 -13.04 -10.01
N PHE A 177 1.77 -12.42 -9.33
CA PHE A 177 0.35 -12.56 -9.64
C PHE A 177 -0.09 -11.76 -10.87
N THR A 178 0.60 -10.68 -11.24
CA THR A 178 0.31 -9.94 -12.48
C THR A 178 1.00 -10.54 -13.71
N GLY A 179 2.05 -11.35 -13.50
CA GLY A 179 2.95 -11.79 -14.57
C GLY A 179 3.93 -10.70 -15.04
N ALA A 180 3.95 -9.52 -14.39
CA ALA A 180 4.88 -8.46 -14.71
C ALA A 180 6.27 -8.79 -14.14
N HIS A 181 7.10 -9.49 -14.91
CA HIS A 181 8.43 -9.95 -14.49
C HIS A 181 9.42 -8.85 -14.07
N TYR A 182 9.06 -7.58 -14.25
CA TYR A 182 9.83 -6.40 -13.85
C TYR A 182 10.01 -6.26 -12.33
N GLY A 183 9.06 -6.74 -11.53
CA GLY A 183 9.09 -6.56 -10.06
C GLY A 183 9.91 -7.61 -9.30
N ARG A 184 10.70 -8.44 -9.98
CA ARG A 184 11.57 -9.43 -9.32
C ARG A 184 12.76 -8.72 -8.67
N ILE A 185 12.96 -8.98 -7.38
CA ILE A 185 14.02 -8.40 -6.56
C ILE A 185 14.75 -9.48 -5.78
N ASP A 186 15.94 -9.18 -5.30
CA ASP A 186 16.70 -10.05 -4.41
C ASP A 186 16.55 -9.56 -2.95
N ALA A 187 15.36 -9.80 -2.39
CA ALA A 187 15.03 -9.38 -1.03
C ALA A 187 15.95 -10.06 0.01
N GLU A 188 16.33 -11.32 -0.21
CA GLU A 188 17.21 -12.05 0.70
C GLU A 188 18.62 -11.43 0.76
N ARG A 189 19.16 -11.01 -0.39
CA ARG A 189 20.46 -10.33 -0.42
C ARG A 189 20.43 -8.98 0.28
N ILE A 190 19.34 -8.22 0.14
CA ILE A 190 19.19 -6.95 0.86
C ILE A 190 19.07 -7.21 2.36
N ILE A 191 18.19 -8.12 2.77
CA ILE A 191 17.94 -8.44 4.18
C ILE A 191 19.20 -8.96 4.87
N SER A 192 19.92 -9.91 4.26
CA SER A 192 21.18 -10.44 4.81
C SER A 192 22.29 -9.38 4.96
N SER A 193 22.19 -8.29 4.20
CA SER A 193 23.13 -7.17 4.24
C SER A 193 22.77 -6.07 5.25
N LEU A 194 21.61 -6.16 5.92
CA LEU A 194 21.16 -5.11 6.82
C LEU A 194 22.12 -4.91 8.00
N GLU A 195 22.40 -3.66 8.33
CA GLU A 195 23.23 -3.19 9.43
C GLU A 195 22.49 -2.06 10.16
N VAL A 196 22.95 -1.70 11.37
CA VAL A 196 22.48 -0.49 12.05
C VAL A 196 23.65 0.44 12.30
N TYR A 197 23.49 1.70 11.88
CA TYR A 197 24.46 2.75 12.10
C TYR A 197 23.75 4.03 12.54
N ASP A 198 24.18 4.58 13.68
CA ASP A 198 23.60 5.81 14.25
C ASP A 198 22.07 5.75 14.41
N GLY A 199 21.55 4.60 14.88
CA GLY A 199 20.13 4.37 15.10
C GLY A 199 19.28 4.26 13.82
N ARG A 200 19.91 4.18 12.65
CA ARG A 200 19.27 4.08 11.32
C ARG A 200 19.66 2.78 10.62
N LEU A 201 18.77 2.30 9.76
CA LEU A 201 18.98 1.12 8.95
C LEU A 201 20.01 1.42 7.84
N ALA A 202 20.96 0.52 7.67
CA ALA A 202 22.02 0.59 6.68
C ALA A 202 22.13 -0.73 5.92
N ILE A 203 22.84 -0.74 4.80
CA ILE A 203 23.19 -1.97 4.07
C ILE A 203 24.70 -2.07 3.88
N ASP A 204 25.22 -3.29 3.84
CA ASP A 204 26.59 -3.51 3.35
C ASP A 204 26.72 -3.02 1.90
N ARG A 205 27.83 -2.34 1.58
CA ARG A 205 28.09 -1.78 0.25
C ARG A 205 27.97 -2.82 -0.88
N ALA A 206 28.26 -4.08 -0.61
CA ALA A 206 28.14 -5.16 -1.60
C ALA A 206 26.68 -5.52 -1.92
N ALA A 207 25.68 -4.95 -1.24
CA ALA A 207 24.26 -5.06 -1.58
C ALA A 207 23.72 -3.84 -2.35
N LEU A 208 24.56 -2.86 -2.69
CA LEU A 208 24.13 -1.66 -3.43
C LEU A 208 23.43 -2.01 -4.76
N ASN A 209 23.93 -2.98 -5.51
CA ASN A 209 23.31 -3.41 -6.77
C ASN A 209 21.92 -4.03 -6.56
N SER A 210 21.71 -4.74 -5.45
CA SER A 210 20.39 -5.29 -5.09
C SER A 210 19.42 -4.17 -4.72
N PHE A 211 19.89 -3.15 -4.01
CA PHE A 211 19.11 -1.95 -3.72
C PHE A 211 18.76 -1.14 -4.99
N GLU A 212 19.71 -0.98 -5.93
CA GLU A 212 19.43 -0.34 -7.22
C GLU A 212 18.38 -1.14 -8.03
N SER A 213 18.50 -2.47 -8.02
CA SER A 213 17.55 -3.36 -8.68
C SER A 213 16.15 -3.27 -8.05
N LEU A 214 16.06 -3.16 -6.73
CA LEU A 214 14.80 -2.91 -6.00
C LEU A 214 14.12 -1.61 -6.47
N LEU A 215 14.87 -0.52 -6.62
CA LEU A 215 14.32 0.76 -7.06
C LEU A 215 13.92 0.74 -8.54
N ILE A 216 14.68 0.05 -9.40
CA ILE A 216 14.29 -0.17 -10.81
C ILE A 216 12.99 -0.96 -10.88
N ALA A 217 12.92 -2.09 -10.16
CA ALA A 217 11.76 -2.96 -10.10
C ALA A 217 10.51 -2.19 -9.66
N ARG A 218 10.64 -1.39 -8.60
CA ARG A 218 9.58 -0.49 -8.14
C ARG A 218 9.15 0.49 -9.23
N TYR A 219 10.08 1.23 -9.83
CA TYR A 219 9.79 2.19 -10.88
C TYR A 219 9.05 1.54 -12.06
N GLN A 220 9.47 0.35 -12.47
CA GLN A 220 8.84 -0.39 -13.56
C GLN A 220 7.45 -0.89 -13.17
N MET A 221 7.25 -1.42 -11.95
CA MET A 221 5.94 -1.85 -11.46
C MET A 221 4.93 -0.70 -11.40
N PHE A 222 5.35 0.49 -10.96
CA PHE A 222 4.49 1.68 -10.99
C PHE A 222 4.03 2.03 -12.40
N LYS A 223 4.93 2.03 -13.38
CA LYS A 223 4.57 2.34 -14.76
C LYS A 223 3.74 1.25 -15.42
N ALA A 224 4.13 -0.01 -15.23
CA ALA A 224 3.57 -1.14 -15.94
C ALA A 224 2.22 -1.56 -15.36
N VAL A 225 2.08 -1.59 -14.03
CA VAL A 225 0.93 -2.18 -13.32
C VAL A 225 0.11 -1.10 -12.63
N TYR A 226 0.67 -0.41 -11.63
CA TYR A 226 -0.12 0.46 -10.73
C TYR A 226 -0.71 1.66 -11.48
N PHE A 227 0.04 2.27 -12.41
CA PHE A 227 -0.43 3.36 -13.26
C PHE A 227 -0.86 2.90 -14.64
N HIS A 228 -1.16 1.62 -14.84
CA HIS A 228 -1.70 1.16 -16.10
C HIS A 228 -3.06 1.83 -16.37
N LYS A 229 -3.23 2.42 -17.56
CA LYS A 229 -4.42 3.21 -17.92
C LYS A 229 -5.76 2.48 -17.71
N THR A 230 -5.79 1.17 -17.96
CA THR A 230 -7.01 0.37 -17.78
C THR A 230 -7.29 0.05 -16.31
N VAL A 231 -6.24 -0.09 -15.49
CA VAL A 231 -6.41 -0.23 -14.04
C VAL A 231 -6.98 1.06 -13.50
N ARG A 232 -6.31 2.19 -13.78
CA ARG A 232 -6.75 3.52 -13.35
C ARG A 232 -8.15 3.89 -13.84
N ALA A 233 -8.55 3.52 -15.06
CA ALA A 233 -9.92 3.72 -15.54
C ALA A 233 -10.96 3.07 -14.62
N ALA A 234 -10.73 1.81 -14.21
CA ALA A 234 -11.63 1.09 -13.32
C ALA A 234 -11.64 1.69 -11.91
N GLU A 235 -10.47 2.10 -11.42
CA GLU A 235 -10.33 2.72 -10.11
C GLU A 235 -11.03 4.08 -10.01
N VAL A 236 -10.91 4.92 -11.05
CA VAL A 236 -11.61 6.21 -11.14
C VAL A 236 -13.13 6.03 -11.13
N MET A 237 -13.65 5.03 -11.88
CA MET A 237 -15.08 4.71 -11.86
C MET A 237 -15.56 4.30 -10.47
N LEU A 238 -14.80 3.43 -9.81
CA LEU A 238 -15.18 2.89 -8.51
C LEU A 238 -15.07 3.94 -7.41
N LEU A 239 -14.01 4.74 -7.40
CA LEU A 239 -13.84 5.88 -6.51
C LEU A 239 -15.01 6.85 -6.64
N LYS A 240 -15.38 7.21 -7.88
CA LYS A 240 -16.54 8.08 -8.13
C LYS A 240 -17.84 7.46 -7.62
N ALA A 241 -18.06 6.17 -7.86
CA ALA A 241 -19.25 5.46 -7.38
C ALA A 241 -19.34 5.52 -5.85
N MET A 242 -18.23 5.23 -5.14
CA MET A 242 -18.18 5.32 -3.68
C MET A 242 -18.42 6.75 -3.18
N MET A 243 -17.78 7.77 -3.78
CA MET A 243 -17.98 9.16 -3.38
C MET A 243 -19.42 9.66 -3.56
N LEU A 244 -20.10 9.22 -4.63
CA LEU A 244 -21.49 9.59 -4.91
C LEU A 244 -22.49 8.85 -4.00
N ALA A 245 -22.14 7.63 -3.56
CA ALA A 245 -22.98 6.80 -2.70
C ALA A 245 -22.73 7.01 -1.20
N ASP A 246 -21.65 7.71 -0.84
CA ASP A 246 -21.16 7.89 0.52
C ASP A 246 -22.24 8.36 1.52
N GLU A 247 -23.02 9.39 1.17
CA GLU A 247 -24.10 9.89 2.05
C GLU A 247 -25.19 8.87 2.32
N HIS A 248 -25.43 7.93 1.39
CA HIS A 248 -26.46 6.91 1.52
C HIS A 248 -25.94 5.63 2.18
N LEU A 249 -24.69 5.27 1.92
CA LEU A 249 -24.06 4.05 2.42
C LEU A 249 -23.23 4.27 3.68
N HIS A 250 -23.07 5.52 4.13
CA HIS A 250 -22.25 5.93 5.28
C HIS A 250 -20.81 5.40 5.20
N LEU A 251 -20.23 5.33 4.01
CA LEU A 251 -18.91 4.75 3.77
C LEU A 251 -17.84 5.48 4.59
N SER A 252 -17.82 6.81 4.51
CA SER A 252 -16.85 7.65 5.22
C SER A 252 -17.04 7.69 6.73
N GLU A 253 -18.17 7.19 7.25
CA GLU A 253 -18.48 7.11 8.68
C GLU A 253 -18.33 5.71 9.25
N SER A 254 -18.15 4.70 8.39
CA SER A 254 -18.06 3.29 8.77
C SER A 254 -16.95 3.00 9.80
N TYR A 255 -15.87 3.78 9.80
CA TYR A 255 -14.77 3.63 10.75
C TYR A 255 -15.15 3.98 12.20
N LYS A 256 -16.27 4.70 12.43
CA LYS A 256 -16.70 5.12 13.77
C LYS A 256 -17.07 3.95 14.67
N LYS A 257 -17.44 2.80 14.08
CA LYS A 257 -17.66 1.54 14.79
C LYS A 257 -16.85 0.45 14.10
N VAL A 258 -16.02 -0.23 14.87
CA VAL A 258 -15.15 -1.30 14.33
C VAL A 258 -16.00 -2.36 13.65
N GLU A 259 -17.15 -2.71 14.21
CA GLU A 259 -18.07 -3.73 13.70
C GLU A 259 -18.63 -3.39 12.30
N ASP A 260 -18.94 -2.11 12.05
CA ASP A 260 -19.44 -1.64 10.75
C ASP A 260 -18.30 -1.69 9.72
N TYR A 261 -17.12 -1.19 10.11
CA TYR A 261 -15.92 -1.26 9.28
C TYR A 261 -15.54 -2.70 8.91
N MET A 262 -15.75 -3.66 9.82
CA MET A 262 -15.45 -5.08 9.57
C MET A 262 -16.29 -5.74 8.50
N GLN A 263 -17.46 -5.19 8.20
CA GLN A 263 -18.32 -5.70 7.14
C GLN A 263 -17.90 -5.21 5.76
N LEU A 264 -17.03 -4.19 5.68
CA LEU A 264 -16.58 -3.62 4.42
C LEU A 264 -15.44 -4.45 3.83
N THR A 265 -15.79 -5.17 2.75
CA THR A 265 -14.89 -5.94 1.91
C THR A 265 -15.21 -5.65 0.44
N ASP A 266 -14.31 -6.00 -0.49
CA ASP A 266 -14.48 -5.66 -1.91
C ASP A 266 -15.84 -6.11 -2.45
N ASP A 267 -16.23 -7.35 -2.12
CA ASP A 267 -17.47 -7.97 -2.54
C ASP A 267 -18.71 -7.29 -1.93
N MET A 268 -18.68 -7.00 -0.62
CA MET A 268 -19.80 -6.36 0.07
C MET A 268 -20.00 -4.92 -0.41
N THR A 269 -18.92 -4.16 -0.55
CA THR A 269 -18.97 -2.77 -1.01
C THR A 269 -19.47 -2.69 -2.45
N LEU A 270 -19.02 -3.57 -3.34
CA LEU A 270 -19.54 -3.63 -4.70
C LEU A 270 -21.03 -4.04 -4.73
N ALA A 271 -21.43 -5.03 -3.93
CA ALA A 271 -22.82 -5.45 -3.82
C ALA A 271 -23.72 -4.30 -3.35
N ASN A 272 -23.31 -3.55 -2.32
CA ASN A 272 -24.04 -2.39 -1.82
C ASN A 272 -24.19 -1.30 -2.89
N LEU A 273 -23.15 -1.02 -3.67
CA LEU A 273 -23.23 -0.08 -4.80
C LEU A 273 -24.20 -0.55 -5.90
N LEU A 274 -24.23 -1.85 -6.21
CA LEU A 274 -25.14 -2.43 -7.20
C LEU A 274 -26.60 -2.45 -6.72
N MET A 275 -26.82 -2.52 -5.40
CA MET A 275 -28.15 -2.54 -4.78
C MET A 275 -28.74 -1.15 -4.51
N LEU A 276 -28.01 -0.08 -4.82
CA LEU A 276 -28.50 1.29 -4.68
C LEU A 276 -29.87 1.45 -5.37
N LYS A 277 -30.80 2.07 -4.64
CA LYS A 277 -32.02 2.63 -5.20
C LYS A 277 -31.71 4.06 -5.60
N ASP A 278 -32.06 4.42 -6.84
CA ASP A 278 -31.71 5.74 -7.33
C ASP A 278 -32.65 6.83 -6.79
N ASP A 279 -33.86 6.49 -6.33
CA ASP A 279 -34.85 7.36 -5.64
C ASP A 279 -34.99 8.76 -6.27
N GLY A 280 -34.78 8.88 -7.59
CA GLY A 280 -34.75 10.15 -8.33
C GLY A 280 -33.48 11.00 -8.18
N VAL A 281 -32.51 10.58 -7.37
CA VAL A 281 -31.22 11.23 -7.15
C VAL A 281 -30.23 10.88 -8.26
N LYS A 282 -29.89 11.87 -9.11
CA LYS A 282 -28.95 11.71 -10.25
C LYS A 282 -27.63 11.05 -9.84
N GLY A 283 -27.08 11.45 -8.68
CA GLY A 283 -25.82 10.93 -8.15
C GLY A 283 -25.84 9.43 -7.86
N LEU A 284 -26.91 8.94 -7.21
CA LEU A 284 -27.06 7.51 -6.89
C LEU A 284 -27.28 6.66 -8.15
N ARG A 285 -28.03 7.18 -9.14
CA ARG A 285 -28.17 6.54 -10.45
C ARG A 285 -26.82 6.37 -11.14
N LEU A 286 -25.99 7.42 -11.14
CA LEU A 286 -24.66 7.38 -11.73
C LEU A 286 -23.74 6.42 -10.96
N ALA A 287 -23.75 6.45 -9.62
CA ALA A 287 -22.97 5.55 -8.78
C ALA A 287 -23.26 4.07 -9.11
N LYS A 288 -24.55 3.71 -9.16
CA LYS A 288 -24.99 2.36 -9.54
C LYS A 288 -24.52 1.98 -10.93
N ARG A 289 -24.73 2.85 -11.92
CA ARG A 289 -24.31 2.61 -13.30
C ARG A 289 -22.80 2.37 -13.40
N LEU A 290 -21.99 3.19 -12.71
CA LEU A 290 -20.54 3.02 -12.67
C LEU A 290 -20.13 1.68 -12.05
N ALA A 291 -20.82 1.24 -11.00
CA ALA A 291 -20.59 -0.07 -10.39
C ALA A 291 -20.99 -1.24 -11.32
N GLU A 292 -22.09 -1.11 -12.07
CA GLU A 292 -22.50 -2.09 -13.09
C GLU A 292 -21.49 -2.15 -14.24
N ASP A 293 -21.03 -0.99 -14.71
CA ASP A 293 -20.02 -0.87 -15.77
C ASP A 293 -18.66 -1.40 -15.30
N TYR A 294 -18.28 -1.17 -14.05
CA TYR A 294 -17.10 -1.77 -13.42
C TYR A 294 -17.19 -3.30 -13.39
N ARG A 295 -18.29 -3.85 -12.86
CA ARG A 295 -18.55 -5.29 -12.74
C ARG A 295 -18.50 -5.97 -14.11
N ASP A 296 -19.14 -5.37 -15.11
CA ASP A 296 -19.23 -5.91 -16.46
C ASP A 296 -18.03 -5.50 -17.34
N ARG A 297 -17.03 -4.84 -16.76
CA ARG A 297 -15.80 -4.40 -17.40
C ARG A 297 -16.02 -3.47 -18.62
N ARG A 298 -17.09 -2.67 -18.59
CA ARG A 298 -17.35 -1.54 -19.49
C ARG A 298 -16.62 -0.29 -18.98
N LEU A 299 -15.29 -0.36 -19.01
CA LEU A 299 -14.43 0.67 -18.41
C LEU A 299 -14.31 1.93 -19.28
N PHE A 300 -14.08 3.07 -18.62
CA PHE A 300 -13.75 4.32 -19.31
C PHE A 300 -12.55 4.16 -20.27
N LYS A 301 -12.53 4.99 -21.31
CA LYS A 301 -11.44 5.04 -22.29
C LYS A 301 -10.57 6.26 -22.04
N SER A 302 -9.25 6.03 -21.94
CA SER A 302 -8.27 7.11 -21.90
C SER A 302 -8.21 7.75 -23.29
N VAL A 303 -8.68 8.99 -23.40
CA VAL A 303 -8.65 9.80 -24.64
C VAL A 303 -7.45 10.75 -24.68
N PHE A 304 -6.83 10.97 -23.53
CA PHE A 304 -5.58 11.71 -23.39
C PHE A 304 -4.70 11.07 -22.33
N GLU A 305 -3.38 11.07 -22.56
CA GLU A 305 -2.36 10.67 -21.60
C GLU A 305 -1.13 11.56 -21.75
N SER A 306 -0.57 12.01 -20.63
CA SER A 306 0.71 12.70 -20.58
C SER A 306 1.51 12.28 -19.34
N ILE A 307 2.80 12.02 -19.54
CA ILE A 307 3.75 11.64 -18.48
C ILE A 307 4.60 12.86 -18.14
N LEU A 308 4.63 13.23 -16.86
CA LEU A 308 5.41 14.37 -16.37
C LEU A 308 6.40 13.89 -15.30
N GLN A 309 7.71 14.04 -15.59
CA GLN A 309 8.79 13.60 -14.69
C GLN A 309 9.09 14.57 -13.53
N ALA A 310 8.46 15.75 -13.49
CA ALA A 310 8.72 16.77 -12.47
C ALA A 310 7.43 17.20 -11.77
N SER A 311 7.55 17.66 -10.52
CA SER A 311 6.48 18.38 -9.83
C SER A 311 6.17 19.66 -10.61
N SER A 312 5.08 19.66 -11.37
CA SER A 312 4.64 20.84 -12.11
C SER A 312 3.64 21.63 -11.26
N ARG A 313 3.61 22.96 -11.45
CA ARG A 313 2.53 23.81 -10.92
C ARG A 313 1.14 23.32 -11.36
N LEU A 314 1.06 22.58 -12.46
CA LEU A 314 -0.16 21.98 -12.96
C LEU A 314 -0.59 20.81 -12.07
N ILE A 315 0.31 19.88 -11.74
CA ILE A 315 0.00 18.71 -10.89
C ILE A 315 -0.52 19.14 -9.52
N ASN A 316 0.10 20.15 -8.90
CA ASN A 316 -0.38 20.65 -7.61
C ASN A 316 -1.74 21.38 -7.70
N ARG A 317 -2.16 21.84 -8.89
CA ARG A 317 -3.51 22.38 -9.10
C ARG A 317 -4.54 21.28 -9.38
N LEU A 318 -4.11 20.15 -9.93
CA LEU A 318 -4.97 18.99 -10.19
C LEU A 318 -5.43 18.30 -8.90
N THR A 319 -4.90 18.65 -7.73
CA THR A 319 -5.45 18.23 -6.44
C THR A 319 -6.61 19.12 -5.96
N ASP A 320 -6.88 20.26 -6.60
CA ASP A 320 -8.01 21.14 -6.27
C ASP A 320 -9.27 20.67 -7.02
N ALA A 321 -10.29 20.26 -6.25
CA ALA A 321 -11.54 19.73 -6.79
C ALA A 321 -12.31 20.75 -7.65
N ARG A 322 -12.25 22.05 -7.33
CA ARG A 322 -12.88 23.10 -8.14
C ARG A 322 -12.14 23.26 -9.46
N TYR A 323 -10.81 23.29 -9.41
CA TYR A 323 -9.99 23.37 -10.61
C TYR A 323 -10.26 22.18 -11.56
N LEU A 324 -10.31 20.95 -11.02
CA LEU A 324 -10.64 19.75 -11.80
C LEU A 324 -12.03 19.88 -12.45
N LYS A 325 -13.05 20.29 -11.68
CA LYS A 325 -14.41 20.46 -12.19
C LYS A 325 -14.48 21.49 -13.32
N ASP A 326 -13.79 22.62 -13.17
CA ASP A 326 -13.74 23.67 -14.20
C ASP A 326 -13.06 23.17 -15.48
N ARG A 327 -11.97 22.39 -15.36
CA ARG A 327 -11.32 21.77 -16.52
C ARG A 327 -12.21 20.72 -17.18
N CYS A 328 -12.92 19.89 -16.42
CA CYS A 328 -13.88 18.93 -16.98
C CYS A 328 -14.99 19.63 -17.77
N ASN A 329 -15.56 20.71 -17.22
CA ASN A 329 -16.58 21.51 -17.91
C ASN A 329 -16.06 22.13 -19.21
N GLU A 330 -14.84 22.66 -19.21
CA GLU A 330 -14.22 23.24 -20.40
C GLU A 330 -14.00 22.18 -21.49
N ILE A 331 -13.42 21.03 -21.13
CA ILE A 331 -13.19 19.91 -22.06
C ILE A 331 -14.53 19.42 -22.63
N ALA A 332 -15.54 19.25 -21.78
CA ALA A 332 -16.86 18.80 -22.17
C ALA A 332 -17.56 19.79 -23.11
N GLY A 333 -17.45 21.10 -22.84
CA GLY A 333 -17.99 22.15 -23.70
C GLY A 333 -17.34 22.19 -25.08
N ILE A 334 -16.02 21.98 -25.18
CA ILE A 334 -15.31 21.90 -26.46
C ILE A 334 -15.68 20.63 -27.22
N ALA A 335 -15.80 19.49 -26.52
CA ALA A 335 -16.07 18.19 -27.12
C ALA A 335 -17.56 17.93 -27.41
N GLY A 336 -18.48 18.74 -26.86
CA GLY A 336 -19.92 18.56 -27.02
C GLY A 336 -20.49 17.34 -26.27
N VAL A 337 -19.92 16.99 -25.10
CA VAL A 337 -20.34 15.85 -24.28
C VAL A 337 -20.79 16.30 -22.88
N ASP A 338 -21.44 15.41 -22.13
CA ASP A 338 -21.84 15.69 -20.74
C ASP A 338 -20.58 15.85 -19.84
N PRO A 339 -20.43 16.96 -19.09
CA PRO A 339 -19.32 17.13 -18.15
C PRO A 339 -19.22 16.03 -17.09
N ASP A 340 -20.33 15.39 -16.71
CA ASP A 340 -20.32 14.27 -15.77
C ASP A 340 -19.71 12.98 -16.37
N MET A 341 -19.40 12.99 -17.67
CA MET A 341 -18.72 11.90 -18.38
C MET A 341 -17.23 12.18 -18.60
N ILE A 342 -16.68 13.33 -18.16
CA ILE A 342 -15.25 13.64 -18.29
C ILE A 342 -14.56 13.50 -16.93
N TYR A 343 -13.49 12.69 -16.89
CA TYR A 343 -12.73 12.42 -15.68
C TYR A 343 -11.26 12.72 -15.90
N ILE A 344 -10.68 13.57 -15.04
CA ILE A 344 -9.25 13.86 -15.04
C ILE A 344 -8.62 13.10 -13.87
N ASP A 345 -7.72 12.18 -14.19
CA ASP A 345 -6.93 11.42 -13.22
C ASP A 345 -5.51 11.97 -13.18
N SER A 346 -5.02 12.27 -11.98
CA SER A 346 -3.65 12.73 -11.73
C SER A 346 -2.93 11.76 -10.79
N ALA A 347 -2.61 10.57 -11.30
CA ALA A 347 -1.86 9.58 -10.54
C ALA A 347 -0.44 10.12 -10.25
N LYS A 348 -0.06 10.10 -8.96
CA LYS A 348 1.22 10.60 -8.48
C LYS A 348 1.82 9.62 -7.49
N ALA A 349 3.06 9.21 -7.73
CA ALA A 349 3.86 8.51 -6.75
C ALA A 349 5.30 9.04 -6.77
N PRO A 350 5.95 9.16 -5.59
CA PRO A 350 7.38 9.42 -5.56
C PRO A 350 8.10 8.21 -6.18
N SER A 351 9.13 8.46 -6.99
CA SER A 351 9.94 7.40 -7.59
C SER A 351 10.75 6.64 -6.53
N ILE A 352 11.08 7.32 -5.43
CA ILE A 352 11.75 6.75 -4.27
C ILE A 352 10.71 6.51 -3.16
N PRO A 353 10.73 5.36 -2.48
CA PRO A 353 9.88 5.13 -1.31
C PRO A 353 10.04 6.22 -0.26
N ARG A 354 8.95 6.54 0.43
CA ARG A 354 8.98 7.47 1.58
C ARG A 354 9.61 6.75 2.78
N ALA A 355 10.36 7.49 3.57
CA ALA A 355 10.81 7.07 4.89
C ALA A 355 9.60 6.99 5.87
N PRO A 356 9.73 6.34 7.05
CA PRO A 356 8.65 6.23 8.04
C PRO A 356 7.91 7.54 8.35
N GLY A 357 8.62 8.67 8.38
CA GLY A 357 8.05 10.01 8.58
C GLY A 357 7.35 10.62 7.36
N LYS A 358 7.00 9.82 6.34
CA LYS A 358 6.34 10.20 5.07
C LYS A 358 7.12 11.20 4.19
N ALA A 359 8.34 11.58 4.57
CA ALA A 359 9.28 12.32 3.73
C ALA A 359 9.93 11.39 2.70
N GLU A 360 10.29 11.89 1.53
CA GLU A 360 11.11 11.12 0.57
C GLU A 360 12.44 10.73 1.22
N ALA A 361 12.83 9.46 1.06
CA ALA A 361 14.17 9.05 1.44
C ALA A 361 15.18 9.84 0.60
N ARG A 362 16.13 10.51 1.26
CA ARG A 362 17.14 11.36 0.61
C ARG A 362 18.50 10.69 0.54
N ASP A 363 18.76 9.78 1.47
CA ASP A 363 20.04 9.16 1.64
C ASP A 363 19.90 7.66 1.90
N LEU A 364 21.00 6.95 1.68
CA LEU A 364 21.24 5.56 2.03
C LEU A 364 22.53 5.50 2.84
N ILE A 365 22.55 4.68 3.90
CA ILE A 365 23.76 4.44 4.67
C ILE A 365 24.39 3.14 4.17
N LEU A 366 25.63 3.23 3.67
CA LEU A 366 26.44 2.08 3.29
C LEU A 366 27.47 1.77 4.36
N VAL A 367 27.52 0.53 4.82
CA VAL A 367 28.54 0.00 5.71
C VAL A 367 29.56 -0.81 4.90
N GLY A 368 30.82 -0.83 5.31
CA GLY A 368 31.86 -1.59 4.64
C GLY A 368 33.16 -1.68 5.43
N LYS A 369 34.13 -2.39 4.85
CA LYS A 369 35.54 -2.35 5.27
C LYS A 369 36.25 -1.28 4.45
N GLU A 370 37.23 -0.60 5.05
CA GLU A 370 38.18 0.40 4.49
C GLU A 370 37.90 0.96 3.07
N PRO A 371 37.85 2.30 2.86
CA PRO A 371 38.38 3.36 3.72
C PRO A 371 37.34 4.00 4.67
N PHE A 372 36.14 3.43 4.76
CA PHE A 372 35.09 3.94 5.65
C PHE A 372 34.36 2.81 6.35
N ARG A 373 34.06 2.99 7.64
CA ARG A 373 33.22 2.08 8.42
C ARG A 373 31.75 2.23 8.03
N ALA A 374 31.30 3.45 7.81
CA ALA A 374 29.99 3.77 7.26
C ALA A 374 30.06 5.08 6.48
N LYS A 375 29.28 5.17 5.40
CA LYS A 375 29.15 6.38 4.58
C LYS A 375 27.68 6.59 4.22
N ARG A 376 27.19 7.79 4.54
CA ARG A 376 25.92 8.28 4.01
C ARG A 376 26.12 8.74 2.57
N ILE A 377 25.29 8.25 1.66
CA ILE A 377 25.29 8.63 0.25
C ILE A 377 23.93 9.21 -0.07
N GLU A 378 23.89 10.39 -0.69
CA GLU A 378 22.63 10.92 -1.18
C GLU A 378 22.18 10.09 -2.39
N LEU A 379 20.88 9.75 -2.44
CA LEU A 379 20.35 8.93 -3.54
C LEU A 379 20.55 9.58 -4.91
N LYS A 380 20.60 10.92 -4.96
CA LYS A 380 20.87 11.69 -6.18
C LYS A 380 22.29 11.52 -6.73
N ASP A 381 23.22 11.08 -5.88
CA ASP A 381 24.62 10.88 -6.25
C ASP A 381 24.88 9.45 -6.78
N ILE A 382 23.88 8.57 -6.70
CA ILE A 382 23.92 7.23 -7.30
C ILE A 382 23.41 7.36 -8.74
N PRO A 383 24.25 7.20 -9.79
CA PRO A 383 23.91 7.62 -11.16
C PRO A 383 22.61 7.04 -11.70
N LEU A 384 22.39 5.74 -11.47
CA LEU A 384 21.18 5.05 -11.91
C LEU A 384 19.94 5.57 -11.19
N ILE A 385 20.01 5.71 -9.86
CA ILE A 385 18.91 6.21 -9.04
C ILE A 385 18.59 7.65 -9.40
N SER A 386 19.60 8.49 -9.56
CA SER A 386 19.50 9.88 -9.99
C SER A 386 18.66 10.04 -11.27
N SER A 387 18.80 9.11 -12.22
CA SER A 387 18.06 9.14 -13.49
C SER A 387 16.56 8.85 -13.36
N ILE A 388 16.14 8.19 -12.28
CA ILE A 388 14.74 7.83 -12.02
C ILE A 388 14.11 8.63 -10.86
N MET A 389 14.91 9.42 -10.13
CA MET A 389 14.44 10.26 -9.02
C MET A 389 13.41 11.32 -9.46
N GLY A 390 12.62 11.77 -8.48
CA GLY A 390 11.52 12.71 -8.68
C GLY A 390 10.16 12.03 -8.53
N TYR A 391 9.24 12.36 -9.41
CA TYR A 391 7.87 11.86 -9.34
C TYR A 391 7.46 11.20 -10.65
N MET A 392 6.78 10.07 -10.52
CA MET A 392 6.01 9.47 -11.60
C MET A 392 4.63 10.12 -11.57
N ASN A 393 4.43 11.16 -12.38
CA ASN A 393 3.13 11.77 -12.54
C ASN A 393 2.54 11.41 -13.90
N MET A 394 1.29 10.97 -13.90
CA MET A 394 0.53 10.74 -15.11
C MET A 394 -0.75 11.54 -15.03
N ILE A 395 -1.01 12.32 -16.09
CA ILE A 395 -2.29 13.01 -16.27
C ILE A 395 -3.04 12.29 -17.37
N ARG A 396 -4.28 11.90 -17.08
CA ARG A 396 -5.15 11.27 -18.06
C ARG A 396 -6.52 11.91 -18.06
N VAL A 397 -7.13 11.92 -19.23
CA VAL A 397 -8.55 12.24 -19.40
C VAL A 397 -9.26 10.98 -19.85
N TYR A 398 -10.30 10.61 -19.12
CA TYR A 398 -11.15 9.46 -19.36
C TYR A 398 -12.57 9.91 -19.72
N THR A 399 -13.23 9.15 -20.58
CA THR A 399 -14.65 9.28 -20.95
C THR A 399 -15.33 7.93 -21.11
#